data_AF-A0A0A2M9Z5-F1
#
_entry.id   AF-A0A0A2M9Z5-F1
#
_cell.length_a   1.000
_cell.length_b   1.000
_cell.length_c   1.000
_cell.angle_alpha   90.00
_cell.angle_beta   90.00
_cell.angle_gamma   90.00
#
_symmetry.space_group_name_H-M   'P 1'
#
loop_
_entity.id
_entity.type
_entity.pdbx_description
1 polymer ?
#
loop_
_entity_poly.entity_id
_entity_poly.type
_entity_poly.pdbx_seq_one_letter_code
_entity_poly.pdbx_strand_id
1 'polypeptide(L)'
;MAKFLIDVNLPYYFSLWNNSNYIHQKDLDDEWTDDQIWKYSLENDLTIITKDSDFSNKILLHNPPPKVIHVRFGNMKMKDFHETILKL
;
A
#
# COMPACT_ATOMS: atom_id res chain seq x y z
N MET A 1 4.58 -16.48 0.42
CA MET A 1 3.37 -15.82 -0.11
C MET A 1 3.38 -14.39 0.40
N ALA A 2 3.07 -13.42 -0.47
CA ALA A 2 2.99 -12.02 -0.06
C ALA A 2 1.91 -11.85 1.02
N LYS A 3 2.16 -10.92 1.95
CA LYS A 3 1.27 -10.57 3.07
C LYS A 3 0.80 -9.11 2.97
N PHE A 4 1.58 -8.28 2.26
CA PHE A 4 1.36 -6.85 2.16
C PHE A 4 1.32 -6.42 0.70
N LEU A 5 0.38 -5.54 0.37
CA LEU A 5 0.32 -4.85 -0.91
C LEU A 5 0.74 -3.39 -0.73
N ILE A 6 1.70 -2.93 -1.52
CA ILE A 6 2.16 -1.54 -1.51
C ILE A 6 1.43 -0.77 -2.61
N ASP A 7 0.68 0.25 -2.20
CA ASP A 7 0.02 1.22 -3.07
C ASP A 7 0.99 1.89 -4.05
N VAL A 8 0.56 2.11 -5.29
CA VAL A 8 1.32 2.79 -6.35
C VAL A 8 1.86 4.17 -5.94
N ASN A 9 1.18 4.82 -4.98
CA ASN A 9 1.56 6.11 -4.43
C ASN A 9 2.74 6.07 -3.45
N LEU A 10 3.30 4.90 -3.15
CA LEU A 10 4.50 4.72 -2.35
C LEU A 10 5.72 4.38 -3.23
N PRO A 11 6.95 4.53 -2.72
CA PRO A 11 8.15 4.21 -3.49
C PRO A 11 8.22 2.75 -3.93
N TYR A 12 8.43 2.51 -5.24
CA TYR A 12 8.58 1.15 -5.78
C TYR A 12 9.88 0.48 -5.29
N TYR A 13 11.02 1.15 -5.48
CA TYR A 13 12.32 0.68 -5.02
C TYR A 13 12.61 1.15 -3.60
N PHE A 14 12.23 0.33 -2.62
CA PHE A 14 12.49 0.65 -1.22
C PHE A 14 12.87 -0.61 -0.44
N SER A 15 13.99 -0.56 0.29
CA SER A 15 14.58 -1.74 0.94
C SER A 15 13.65 -2.41 1.94
N LEU A 16 12.78 -1.64 2.62
CA LEU A 16 11.85 -2.16 3.64
C LEU A 16 10.88 -3.20 3.08
N TRP A 17 10.39 -3.00 1.86
CA TRP A 17 9.43 -3.89 1.20
C TRP A 17 9.98 -4.59 -0.04
N ASN A 18 11.30 -4.53 -0.29
CA ASN A 18 11.95 -5.29 -1.35
C ASN A 18 12.22 -6.75 -0.92
N ASN A 19 11.18 -7.50 -0.57
CA ASN A 19 11.25 -8.92 -0.23
C ASN A 19 9.92 -9.62 -0.48
N SER A 20 9.92 -10.96 -0.45
CA SER A 20 8.76 -11.80 -0.82
C SER A 20 7.51 -11.67 0.06
N ASN A 21 7.57 -10.93 1.17
CA ASN A 21 6.38 -10.65 1.99
C ASN A 21 5.55 -9.50 1.43
N TYR A 22 6.07 -8.74 0.48
CA TYR A 22 5.43 -7.56 -0.09
C TYR A 22 5.27 -7.75 -1.60
N ILE A 23 4.20 -7.17 -2.12
CA ILE A 23 3.99 -7.01 -3.57
C ILE A 23 3.64 -5.55 -3.80
N HIS A 24 4.28 -4.93 -4.79
CA HIS A 24 3.89 -3.57 -5.16
C HIS A 24 2.79 -3.63 -6.21
N GLN A 25 1.85 -2.69 -6.20
CA GLN A 25 0.78 -2.61 -7.20
C GLN A 25 1.31 -2.68 -8.65
N LYS A 26 2.42 -1.99 -8.92
CA LYS A 26 3.16 -2.05 -10.21
C LYS A 26 3.62 -3.45 -10.65
N ASP A 27 3.80 -4.39 -9.73
CA ASP A 27 4.15 -5.78 -10.06
C ASP A 27 2.91 -6.60 -10.46
N LEU A 28 1.72 -6.09 -10.17
CA LEU A 28 0.45 -6.64 -10.63
C LEU A 28 0.05 -6.00 -11.95
N ASP A 29 -0.22 -4.69 -11.90
CA ASP A 29 -0.66 -3.83 -13.00
C ASP A 29 -0.74 -2.39 -12.48
N ASP A 30 -0.05 -1.45 -13.13
CA ASP A 30 -0.03 -0.05 -12.71
C ASP A 30 -1.27 0.75 -13.14
N GLU A 31 -2.16 0.15 -13.95
CA GLU A 31 -3.44 0.74 -14.36
C GLU A 31 -4.62 0.29 -13.48
N TRP A 32 -4.40 -0.61 -12.51
CA TRP A 32 -5.47 -1.05 -11.62
C TRP A 32 -6.01 0.09 -10.75
N THR A 33 -7.34 0.16 -10.70
CA THR A 33 -8.09 1.06 -9.82
C THR A 33 -8.02 0.61 -8.36
N ASP A 34 -8.32 1.52 -7.44
CA ASP A 34 -8.38 1.21 -6.00
C ASP A 34 -9.38 0.09 -5.67
N ASP A 35 -10.47 -0.03 -6.44
CA ASP A 35 -11.44 -1.13 -6.29
C ASP A 35 -10.86 -2.49 -6.71
N GLN A 36 -10.07 -2.53 -7.78
CA GLN A 36 -9.38 -3.76 -8.21
C GLN A 36 -8.33 -4.15 -7.18
N ILE A 37 -7.56 -3.20 -6.67
CA ILE A 37 -6.56 -3.44 -5.61
C ILE A 37 -7.21 -3.93 -4.33
N TRP A 38 -8.34 -3.33 -3.95
CA TRP A 38 -9.12 -3.77 -2.80
C TRP A 38 -9.60 -5.21 -2.95
N LYS A 39 -10.22 -5.54 -4.09
CA LYS A 39 -10.73 -6.88 -4.38
C LYS A 39 -9.61 -7.91 -4.40
N TYR A 40 -8.49 -7.61 -5.05
CA TYR A 40 -7.31 -8.47 -5.06
C TYR A 40 -6.80 -8.72 -3.64
N SER A 41 -6.73 -7.67 -2.81
CA SER A 41 -6.27 -7.78 -1.42
C SER A 41 -7.25 -8.59 -0.56
N LEU A 42 -8.55 -8.46 -0.80
CA LEU A 42 -9.58 -9.28 -0.15
C LEU A 42 -9.42 -10.77 -0.49
N GLU A 43 -9.30 -11.10 -1.78
CA GLU A 43 -9.20 -12.48 -2.27
C GLU A 43 -7.91 -13.19 -1.81
N ASN A 44 -6.84 -12.42 -1.59
CA ASN A 44 -5.52 -12.93 -1.20
C ASN A 44 -5.18 -12.71 0.28
N ASP A 45 -6.14 -12.26 1.11
CA ASP A 45 -5.95 -11.94 2.55
C ASP A 45 -4.74 -11.02 2.82
N LEU A 46 -4.60 -9.97 2.01
CA LEU A 46 -3.49 -9.03 2.08
C LEU A 46 -3.79 -7.84 3.00
N THR A 47 -2.72 -7.24 3.52
CA THR A 47 -2.74 -5.94 4.18
C THR A 47 -2.26 -4.86 3.21
N ILE A 48 -3.11 -3.88 2.93
CA ILE A 48 -2.78 -2.75 2.06
C ILE A 48 -1.99 -1.72 2.86
N ILE A 49 -0.83 -1.31 2.35
CA ILE A 49 -0.04 -0.19 2.88
C ILE A 49 -0.19 0.96 1.89
N THR A 50 -0.72 2.08 2.36
CA THR A 50 -1.12 3.21 1.50
C THR A 50 -0.91 4.55 2.20
N LYS A 51 -0.75 5.62 1.42
CA LYS A 51 -0.85 7.00 1.92
C LYS A 51 -2.21 7.63 1.61
N ASP A 52 -3.01 6.98 0.76
CA ASP A 52 -4.31 7.47 0.34
C ASP A 52 -5.36 7.25 1.44
N SER A 53 -6.17 8.29 1.68
CA SER A 53 -7.28 8.20 2.63
C SER A 53 -8.41 7.30 2.14
N ASP A 54 -8.54 7.06 0.84
CA ASP A 54 -9.69 6.34 0.28
C ASP A 54 -9.73 4.88 0.77
N PHE A 55 -8.59 4.19 0.83
CA PHE A 55 -8.49 2.86 1.46
C PHE A 55 -8.83 2.88 2.95
N SER A 56 -8.44 3.94 3.66
CA SER A 56 -8.74 4.10 5.09
C SER A 56 -10.23 4.34 5.31
N ASN A 57 -10.87 5.15 4.48
CA ASN A 57 -12.31 5.39 4.52
C ASN A 57 -13.08 4.11 4.18
N LYS A 58 -12.59 3.36 3.19
CA LYS A 58 -13.19 2.09 2.80
C LYS A 58 -13.15 1.06 3.92
N ILE A 59 -12.03 0.89 4.62
CA ILE A 59 -11.95 -0.07 5.74
C ILE A 59 -12.83 0.30 6.95
N LEU A 60 -13.23 1.57 7.10
CA LEU A 60 -14.19 1.93 8.15
C LEU A 60 -15.60 1.36 7.90
N LEU A 61 -15.91 1.01 6.65
CA LEU A 61 -17.21 0.48 6.23
C LEU A 61 -17.21 -1.03 6.03
N HIS A 62 -16.05 -1.69 6.13
CA HIS A 62 -15.87 -3.11 5.85
C HIS A 62 -15.12 -3.80 6.99
N ASN A 63 -15.48 -5.05 7.29
CA ASN A 63 -14.67 -5.87 8.18
C ASN A 63 -13.46 -6.43 7.42
N PRO A 64 -12.27 -6.48 8.04
CA PRO A 64 -11.12 -7.14 7.43
C PRO A 64 -11.38 -8.63 7.13
N PRO A 65 -10.74 -9.21 6.08
CA PRO A 65 -9.80 -8.56 5.15
C PRO A 65 -10.44 -7.69 4.05
N PRO A 66 -9.65 -6.84 3.35
CA PRO A 66 -8.23 -6.58 3.59
C PRO A 66 -8.01 -5.76 4.88
N LYS A 67 -6.82 -5.83 5.46
CA LYS A 67 -6.41 -4.87 6.50
C LYS A 67 -5.77 -3.66 5.84
N VAL A 68 -5.79 -2.50 6.49
CA VAL A 68 -5.18 -1.27 5.95
C VAL A 68 -4.21 -0.66 6.96
N ILE A 69 -2.99 -0.38 6.52
CA ILE A 69 -2.00 0.43 7.22
C ILE A 69 -1.92 1.77 6.48
N HIS A 70 -2.45 2.82 7.11
CA HIS A 70 -2.40 4.18 6.57
C HIS A 70 -1.15 4.92 7.05
N VAL A 71 -0.28 5.24 6.10
CA VAL A 71 0.95 5.97 6.36
C VAL A 71 0.67 7.49 6.29
N ARG A 72 0.75 8.17 7.45
CA ARG A 72 0.39 9.59 7.59
C ARG A 72 1.60 10.49 7.80
N PHE A 73 2.24 10.91 6.71
CA PHE A 73 3.30 11.94 6.73
C PHE A 73 2.80 13.35 6.31
N GLY A 74 1.49 13.54 6.16
CA GLY A 74 0.92 14.77 5.61
C GLY A 74 1.20 14.93 4.11
N ASN A 75 1.08 16.15 3.59
CA ASN A 75 1.36 16.45 2.18
C ASN A 75 2.88 16.56 1.95
N MET A 76 3.54 15.42 1.93
CA MET A 76 4.98 15.29 1.72
C MET A 76 5.24 14.88 0.28
N LYS A 77 6.17 15.57 -0.42
CA LYS A 77 6.57 15.15 -1.76
C LYS A 77 7.26 13.79 -1.68
N MET A 78 7.15 12.99 -2.75
CA MET A 78 7.74 11.65 -2.79
C MET A 78 9.24 11.65 -2.47
N LYS A 79 9.98 12.69 -2.90
CA LYS A 79 11.39 12.86 -2.58
C LYS A 79 11.63 12.97 -1.07
N ASP A 80 10.88 13.84 -0.40
CA ASP A 80 11.01 14.09 1.03
C ASP A 80 10.57 12.86 1.85
N PHE A 81 9.55 12.13 1.35
CA PHE A 81 9.12 10.85 1.92
C PHE A 81 10.26 9.84 1.90
N HIS A 82 10.90 9.66 0.74
CA HIS A 82 12.01 8.72 0.61
C HIS A 82 13.15 9.07 1.58
N GLU A 83 13.54 10.34 1.67
CA GLU A 83 14.57 10.79 2.62
C GLU A 83 14.16 10.57 4.09
N THR A 84 12.88 10.69 4.42
CA THR A 84 12.37 10.52 5.79
C THR A 84 12.40 9.05 6.21
N ILE A 85 11.92 8.12 5.37
CA ILE A 85 11.91 6.71 5.74
C ILE A 85 13.34 6.13 5.80
N LEU A 86 14.29 6.62 4.98
CA LEU A 86 15.69 6.17 5.06
C LEU A 86 16.39 6.56 6.37
N LYS A 87 15.84 7.52 7.13
CA LYS A 87 16.39 7.99 8.41
C LYS A 87 15.75 7.33 9.64
N LEU A 88 14.68 6.54 9.43
CA LEU A 88 14.03 5.74 10.48
C LEU A 88 14.72 4.38 10.62
#